data_AF-A0A8T3X5U4-F1
#
_entry.id   AF-A0A8T3X5U4-F1
#
_cell.length_a   1.000
_cell.length_b   1.000
_cell.length_c   1.000
_cell.angle_alpha   90.00
_cell.angle_beta   90.00
_cell.angle_gamma   90.00
#
_symmetry.space_group_name_H-M   'P 1'
#
loop_
_entity.id
_entity.type
_entity.pdbx_description
1 polymer ?
#
loop_
_entity_poly.entity_id
_entity_poly.type
_entity_poly.pdbx_seq_one_letter_code
_entity_poly.pdbx_strand_id
1 'polypeptide(L)'
;MRRLLAAVVFILVAAFAVLYLYGSSIADNCVTIGGAKTCWKNYAVTVQSELCITSPCNAPPELQKHNAVVDAISAGCDRAKQNDFADESVNREIEDALGMISSYSVNARTLCSDPGIILAKKFYD
;
A
#
# COMPACT_ATOMS: atom_id res chain seq x y z
N MET A 1 2.81 50.62 6.20
CA MET A 1 3.81 49.53 6.34
C MET A 1 3.44 48.48 7.39
N ARG A 2 3.25 48.79 8.68
CA ARG A 2 2.94 47.77 9.72
C ARG A 2 1.70 46.91 9.45
N ARG A 3 0.61 47.50 8.94
CA ARG A 3 -0.64 46.77 8.60
C ARG A 3 -0.49 45.82 7.42
N LEU A 4 0.39 46.16 6.47
CA LEU A 4 0.69 45.36 5.28
C LEU A 4 1.55 44.15 5.67
N LEU A 5 2.53 44.37 6.55
CA LEU A 5 3.39 43.29 7.06
C LEU A 5 2.59 42.27 7.89
N ALA A 6 1.67 42.76 8.75
CA ALA A 6 0.79 41.89 9.53
C ALA A 6 -0.14 41.04 8.64
N ALA A 7 -0.68 41.61 7.56
CA ALA A 7 -1.52 40.88 6.60
C ALA A 7 -0.72 39.79 5.87
N VAL A 8 0.52 40.06 5.45
CA VAL A 8 1.39 39.08 4.80
C VAL A 8 1.75 37.92 5.75
N VAL A 9 2.10 38.24 7.00
CA VAL A 9 2.38 37.21 8.03
C VAL A 9 1.15 36.36 8.29
N PHE A 10 -0.04 36.96 8.39
CA PHE A 10 -1.28 36.22 8.60
C PHE A 10 -1.59 35.25 7.44
N ILE A 11 -1.41 35.69 6.20
CA ILE A 11 -1.60 34.84 5.00
C ILE A 11 -0.61 33.66 5.02
N LEU A 12 0.66 33.90 5.36
CA LEU A 12 1.66 32.84 5.45
C LEU A 12 1.34 31.81 6.54
N VAL A 13 0.93 32.28 7.73
CA VAL A 13 0.55 31.39 8.84
C VAL A 13 -0.71 30.58 8.49
N ALA A 14 -1.71 31.21 7.86
CA ALA A 14 -2.91 30.52 7.39
C ALA A 14 -2.59 29.47 6.32
N ALA A 15 -1.71 29.80 5.36
CA ALA A 15 -1.26 28.85 4.34
C ALA A 15 -0.50 27.65 4.95
N PHE A 16 0.38 27.90 5.93
CA PHE A 16 1.07 26.83 6.66
C PHE A 16 0.12 25.95 7.47
N ALA A 17 -0.87 26.54 8.13
CA ALA A 17 -1.88 25.79 8.88
C ALA A 17 -2.73 24.90 7.95
N VAL A 18 -3.11 25.42 6.77
CA VAL A 18 -3.81 24.65 5.73
C VAL A 18 -2.93 23.49 5.27
N LEU A 19 -1.68 23.74 4.88
CA LEU A 19 -0.75 22.68 4.45
C LEU A 19 -0.52 21.62 5.55
N TYR A 20 -0.46 22.03 6.81
CA TYR A 20 -0.31 21.12 7.95
C TYR A 20 -1.57 20.26 8.18
N LEU A 21 -2.76 20.86 8.12
CA LEU A 21 -4.02 20.14 8.31
C LEU A 21 -4.27 19.13 7.17
N TYR A 22 -4.08 19.53 5.90
CA TYR A 22 -4.17 18.62 4.75
C TYR A 22 -3.02 17.61 4.70
N GLY A 23 -1.85 17.98 5.20
CA GLY A 23 -0.71 17.08 5.35
C GLY A 23 -0.89 16.02 6.44
N SER A 24 -1.71 16.25 7.47
CA SER A 24 -1.96 15.24 8.51
C SER A 24 -2.85 14.07 8.04
N SER A 25 -3.63 14.31 6.98
CA SER A 25 -4.33 13.30 6.19
C SER A 25 -3.45 12.75 5.06
N ILE A 26 -2.16 12.45 5.34
CA ILE A 26 -1.26 11.71 4.43
C ILE A 26 -2.03 10.48 3.92
N ALA A 27 -2.34 10.52 2.62
CA ALA A 27 -3.22 9.57 1.96
C ALA A 27 -2.71 8.15 2.17
N ASP A 28 -3.64 7.25 2.51
CA ASP A 28 -3.38 5.82 2.43
C ASP A 28 -3.03 5.49 0.99
N ASN A 29 -1.86 4.90 0.78
CA ASN A 29 -1.55 4.32 -0.52
C ASN A 29 -2.23 2.97 -0.56
N CYS A 30 -2.93 2.68 -1.65
CA CYS A 30 -3.65 1.44 -1.79
C CYS A 30 -3.37 0.81 -3.16
N VAL A 31 -3.44 -0.50 -3.19
CA VAL A 31 -3.48 -1.28 -4.42
C VAL A 31 -4.85 -1.98 -4.49
N THR A 32 -5.44 -2.00 -5.69
CA THR A 32 -6.72 -2.67 -5.93
C THR A 32 -6.52 -3.71 -7.01
N ILE A 33 -6.90 -4.96 -6.74
CA ILE A 33 -6.83 -6.07 -7.71
C ILE A 33 -8.15 -6.81 -7.69
N GLY A 34 -8.87 -6.82 -8.82
CA GLY A 34 -10.15 -7.53 -8.92
C GLY A 34 -11.18 -7.11 -7.87
N GLY A 35 -11.14 -5.85 -7.43
CA GLY A 35 -12.00 -5.28 -6.39
C GLY A 35 -11.51 -5.47 -4.94
N ALA A 36 -10.45 -6.25 -4.70
CA ALA A 36 -9.81 -6.32 -3.39
C ALA A 36 -8.88 -5.12 -3.21
N LYS A 37 -9.14 -4.29 -2.20
CA LYS A 37 -8.36 -3.09 -1.88
C LYS A 37 -7.58 -3.28 -0.58
N THR A 38 -6.25 -3.17 -0.66
CA THR A 38 -5.36 -3.19 0.51
C THR A 38 -4.55 -1.90 0.55
N CYS A 39 -4.22 -1.41 1.74
CA CYS A 39 -3.60 -0.10 1.93
C CYS A 39 -2.44 -0.15 2.93
N TRP A 40 -1.52 0.80 2.81
CA TRP A 40 -0.41 1.02 3.73
C TRP A 40 -0.15 2.50 4.00
N LYS A 41 0.51 2.78 5.13
CA LYS A 41 0.93 4.14 5.51
C LYS A 41 2.36 4.42 5.00
N ASN A 42 2.63 5.68 4.66
CA ASN A 42 3.98 6.17 4.31
C ASN A 42 4.86 6.45 5.55
N TYR A 43 4.39 6.10 6.74
CA TYR A 43 5.12 6.25 8.00
C TYR A 43 4.97 4.98 8.86
N ALA A 44 5.94 4.77 9.75
CA ALA A 44 5.93 3.61 10.63
C ALA A 44 4.76 3.73 11.62
N VAL A 45 4.08 2.61 11.85
CA VAL A 45 2.95 2.54 12.80
C VAL A 45 3.11 1.37 13.75
N THR A 46 2.71 1.58 15.00
CA THR A 46 2.60 0.49 15.97
C THR A 46 1.33 -0.31 15.67
N VAL A 47 1.47 -1.61 15.48
CA VAL A 47 0.36 -2.51 15.12
C VAL A 47 0.28 -3.72 16.05
N GLN A 48 -0.90 -4.31 16.12
CA GLN A 48 -1.11 -5.66 16.64
C GLN A 48 -1.43 -6.56 15.44
N SER A 49 -0.54 -7.48 15.11
CA SER A 49 -0.64 -8.33 13.91
C SER A 49 0.01 -9.69 14.18
N GLU A 50 -0.47 -10.73 13.49
CA GLU A 50 0.19 -12.06 13.47
C GLU A 50 1.59 -12.01 12.83
N LEU A 51 1.89 -10.94 12.09
CA LEU A 51 3.20 -10.69 11.52
C LEU A 51 4.17 -10.06 12.53
N CYS A 52 3.72 -9.69 13.73
CA CYS A 52 4.62 -9.24 14.78
C CYS A 52 5.34 -10.44 15.41
N ILE A 53 6.67 -10.40 15.49
CA ILE A 53 7.43 -11.37 16.29
C ILE A 53 7.06 -11.24 17.78
N THR A 54 6.98 -10.00 18.26
CA THR A 54 6.47 -9.66 19.59
C THR A 54 5.40 -8.59 19.44
N SER A 55 4.18 -8.83 19.93
CA SER A 55 3.05 -7.91 19.76
C SER A 55 2.84 -7.02 20.99
N PRO A 56 2.65 -5.69 20.84
CA PRO A 56 2.66 -4.92 19.59
C PRO A 56 4.07 -4.68 19.05
N CYS A 57 4.18 -4.50 17.73
CA CYS A 57 5.45 -4.26 17.03
C CYS A 57 5.38 -3.00 16.15
N ASN A 58 6.53 -2.55 15.66
CA ASN A 58 6.60 -1.41 14.75
C ASN A 58 6.60 -1.88 13.29
N ALA A 59 5.59 -1.50 12.53
CA ALA A 59 5.51 -1.83 11.12
C ALA A 59 6.09 -0.66 10.28
N PRO A 60 7.31 -0.76 9.72
CA PRO A 60 7.84 0.26 8.82
C PRO A 60 7.07 0.29 7.48
N PRO A 61 7.02 1.44 6.78
CA PRO A 61 6.25 1.61 5.55
C PRO A 61 6.53 0.58 4.46
N GLU A 62 7.80 0.21 4.27
CA GLU A 62 8.20 -0.74 3.23
C GLU A 62 7.65 -2.16 3.49
N LEU A 63 7.61 -2.58 4.75
CA LEU A 63 7.04 -3.88 5.12
C LEU A 63 5.51 -3.85 5.05
N GLN A 64 4.89 -2.74 5.46
CA GLN A 64 3.45 -2.55 5.28
C GLN A 64 3.07 -2.61 3.78
N LYS A 65 3.80 -1.90 2.91
CA LYS A 65 3.61 -1.93 1.46
C LYS A 65 3.76 -3.34 0.91
N HIS A 66 4.86 -4.01 1.25
CA HIS A 66 5.13 -5.38 0.79
C HIS A 66 3.97 -6.31 1.14
N ASN A 67 3.56 -6.31 2.42
CA ASN A 67 2.50 -7.20 2.90
C ASN A 67 1.14 -6.85 2.31
N ALA A 68 0.82 -5.55 2.17
CA ALA A 68 -0.43 -5.11 1.54
C ALA A 68 -0.51 -5.55 0.07
N VAL A 69 0.59 -5.45 -0.68
CA VAL A 69 0.65 -5.91 -2.08
C VAL A 69 0.51 -7.43 -2.16
N VAL A 70 1.19 -8.19 -1.29
CA VAL A 70 1.03 -9.65 -1.21
C VAL A 70 -0.42 -10.05 -0.90
N ASP A 71 -1.09 -9.33 -0.01
CA ASP A 71 -2.51 -9.57 0.31
C ASP A 71 -3.43 -9.29 -0.88
N ALA A 72 -3.23 -8.18 -1.59
CA ALA A 72 -4.01 -7.88 -2.79
C ALA A 72 -3.77 -8.90 -3.90
N ILE A 73 -2.52 -9.31 -4.14
CA ILE A 73 -2.20 -10.32 -5.15
C ILE A 73 -2.88 -11.65 -4.79
N SER A 74 -2.82 -12.06 -3.52
CA SER A 74 -3.45 -13.30 -3.07
C SER A 74 -4.97 -13.28 -3.31
N ALA A 75 -5.64 -12.18 -2.96
CA ALA A 75 -7.06 -12.00 -3.21
C ALA A 75 -7.40 -11.94 -4.72
N GLY A 76 -6.55 -11.26 -5.51
CA GLY A 76 -6.65 -11.22 -6.97
C GLY A 76 -6.51 -12.61 -7.59
N CYS A 77 -5.55 -13.41 -7.11
CA CYS A 77 -5.34 -14.79 -7.54
C CYS A 77 -6.54 -15.69 -7.26
N ASP A 78 -7.19 -15.54 -6.09
CA ASP A 78 -8.40 -16.29 -5.78
C ASP A 78 -9.53 -15.96 -6.77
N ARG A 79 -9.70 -14.68 -7.11
CA ARG A 79 -10.67 -14.25 -8.12
C ARG A 79 -10.32 -14.72 -9.52
N ALA A 80 -9.05 -14.63 -9.92
CA ALA A 80 -8.58 -15.08 -11.22
C ALA A 80 -8.82 -16.59 -11.39
N LYS A 81 -8.50 -17.40 -10.35
CA LYS A 81 -8.76 -18.84 -10.34
C LYS A 81 -10.24 -19.19 -10.46
N GLN A 82 -11.13 -18.44 -9.80
CA GLN A 82 -12.59 -18.68 -9.88
C GLN A 82 -13.16 -18.52 -11.29
N ASN A 83 -12.51 -17.75 -12.15
CA ASN A 83 -12.91 -17.54 -13.54
C ASN A 83 -11.90 -18.14 -14.55
N ASP A 84 -11.10 -19.13 -14.13
CA ASP A 84 -10.02 -19.77 -14.91
C ASP A 84 -9.16 -18.75 -15.70
N PHE A 85 -8.81 -17.64 -15.05
CA PHE A 85 -8.00 -16.56 -15.60
C PHE A 85 -8.58 -15.92 -16.88
N ALA A 86 -9.89 -16.01 -17.13
CA ALA A 86 -10.52 -15.40 -18.30
C ALA A 86 -10.59 -13.86 -18.24
N ASP A 87 -10.47 -13.27 -17.05
CA ASP A 87 -10.46 -11.81 -16.85
C ASP A 87 -9.04 -11.26 -17.03
N GLU A 88 -8.74 -10.78 -18.24
CA GLU A 88 -7.43 -10.19 -18.57
C GLU A 88 -7.08 -8.95 -17.73
N SER A 89 -8.09 -8.20 -17.26
CA SER A 89 -7.85 -7.01 -16.43
C SER A 89 -7.29 -7.42 -15.08
N VAL A 90 -7.92 -8.40 -14.44
CA VAL A 90 -7.46 -8.93 -13.14
C VAL A 90 -6.07 -9.57 -13.27
N ASN A 91 -5.83 -10.31 -14.36
CA ASN A 91 -4.51 -10.90 -14.60
C ASN A 91 -3.42 -9.83 -14.72
N ARG A 92 -3.69 -8.74 -15.45
CA ARG A 92 -2.72 -7.65 -15.61
C ARG A 92 -2.49 -6.90 -14.29
N GLU A 93 -3.55 -6.63 -13.53
CA GLU A 93 -3.44 -6.00 -12.20
C GLU A 93 -2.57 -6.84 -11.24
N ILE A 94 -2.66 -8.17 -11.30
CA ILE A 94 -1.79 -9.09 -10.55
C ILE A 94 -0.32 -8.93 -10.95
N GLU A 95 -0.04 -8.92 -12.25
CA GLU A 95 1.32 -8.80 -12.81
C GLU A 95 1.94 -7.45 -12.48
N ASP A 96 1.17 -6.37 -12.63
CA ASP A 96 1.58 -5.00 -12.31
C ASP A 96 1.87 -4.84 -10.81
N ALA A 97 1.03 -5.43 -9.96
CA ALA A 97 1.22 -5.40 -8.51
C ALA A 97 2.50 -6.15 -8.09
N LEU A 98 2.83 -7.27 -8.74
CA LEU A 98 4.10 -7.97 -8.49
C LEU A 98 5.30 -7.07 -8.77
N GLY A 99 5.24 -6.29 -9.85
CA GLY A 99 6.28 -5.31 -10.21
C GLY A 99 6.50 -4.21 -9.17
N MET A 100 5.54 -3.97 -8.26
CA MET A 100 5.66 -2.96 -7.20
C MET A 100 6.59 -3.39 -6.06
N ILE A 101 6.81 -4.70 -5.89
CA ILE A 101 7.56 -5.30 -4.77
C ILE A 101 8.70 -6.23 -5.23
N SER A 102 8.78 -6.51 -6.53
CA SER A 102 9.72 -7.45 -7.11
C SER A 102 10.13 -7.04 -8.52
N SER A 103 11.32 -7.44 -8.95
CA SER A 103 11.78 -7.30 -10.34
C SER A 103 11.43 -8.52 -11.21
N TYR A 104 10.77 -9.53 -10.64
CA TYR A 104 10.34 -10.71 -11.40
C TYR A 104 9.18 -10.36 -12.33
N SER A 105 9.26 -10.85 -13.57
CA SER A 105 8.15 -10.82 -14.53
C SER A 105 7.64 -12.24 -14.68
N VAL A 106 6.49 -12.51 -14.06
CA VAL A 106 5.82 -13.81 -14.07
C VAL A 106 4.36 -13.54 -14.38
N ASN A 107 3.77 -14.32 -15.29
CA ASN A 107 2.36 -14.14 -15.62
C ASN A 107 1.45 -14.54 -14.45
N ALA A 108 0.23 -13.99 -14.42
CA ALA A 108 -0.72 -14.21 -13.33
C ALA A 108 -1.03 -15.71 -13.12
N ARG A 109 -1.18 -16.49 -14.20
CA ARG A 109 -1.47 -17.93 -14.09
C ARG A 109 -0.36 -18.69 -13.36
N THR A 110 0.90 -18.40 -13.67
CA THR A 110 2.06 -19.03 -13.02
C THR A 110 2.18 -18.57 -11.57
N LEU A 111 2.10 -17.25 -11.34
CA LEU A 111 2.20 -16.67 -10.00
C LEU A 111 1.13 -17.22 -9.05
N CYS A 112 -0.12 -17.32 -9.52
CA CYS A 112 -1.23 -17.78 -8.71
C CYS A 112 -1.25 -19.29 -8.51
N SER A 113 -0.64 -20.06 -9.42
CA SER A 113 -0.57 -21.53 -9.30
C SER A 113 0.50 -21.99 -8.32
N ASP A 114 1.61 -21.24 -8.21
CA ASP A 114 2.71 -21.54 -7.28
C ASP A 114 3.18 -20.27 -6.54
N PRO A 115 2.37 -19.75 -5.59
CA PRO A 115 2.63 -18.47 -4.94
C PRO A 115 3.76 -18.54 -3.91
N GLY A 116 4.08 -19.73 -3.38
CA GLY A 116 4.88 -19.91 -2.16
C GLY A 116 6.33 -19.42 -2.27
N ILE A 117 6.88 -19.33 -3.48
CA ILE A 117 8.26 -18.87 -3.71
C ILE A 117 8.34 -17.34 -3.83
N ILE A 118 7.25 -16.69 -4.26
CA ILE A 118 7.26 -15.28 -4.67
C ILE A 118 6.48 -14.39 -3.70
N LEU A 119 5.39 -14.90 -3.13
CA LEU A 119 4.42 -14.15 -2.33
C LEU A 119 4.52 -14.52 -0.85
N ALA A 120 5.67 -14.25 -0.24
CA ALA A 120 5.86 -14.39 1.20
C ALA A 120 5.61 -13.04 1.90
N LYS A 121 4.74 -13.04 2.92
CA LYS A 121 4.65 -11.91 3.85
C LYS A 121 5.93 -11.81 4.68
N LYS A 122 6.30 -10.58 5.01
CA LYS A 122 7.44 -10.26 5.88
C LYS A 122 6.92 -9.94 7.29
N PHE A 123 7.61 -10.49 8.29
CA PHE A 123 7.35 -10.17 9.69
C PHE A 123 7.76 -8.72 9.99
N TYR A 124 7.06 -8.12 10.94
CA TYR A 124 7.37 -6.83 11.54
C TYR A 124 8.20 -7.06 12.81
N ASP A 125 9.14 -6.15 13.05
CA ASP A 125 10.03 -6.16 14.22
C ASP A 125 9.50 -5.26 15.37
#